data_AF-A0A924K3J1-F1
#
_entry.id   AF-A0A924K3J1-F1
#
_cell.length_a   1.000
_cell.length_b   1.000
_cell.length_c   1.000
_cell.angle_alpha   90.00
_cell.angle_beta   90.00
_cell.angle_gamma   90.00
#
_symmetry.space_group_name_H-M   'P 1'
#
loop_
_entity.id
_entity.type
_entity.pdbx_description
1 polymer ?
#
loop_
_entity_poly.entity_id
_entity_poly.type
_entity_poly.pdbx_seq_one_letter_code
_entity_poly.pdbx_strand_id
1 'polypeptide(L)'
;MTLHHIANRTKKLPPLRVGIGGPVGSGKTTLLEMLCKAMRDKYDIVANTNDIYTKEDQRIPTVSGALVAERIMGVETGGCPHTAIREDASINLEANDRMLVDFPDADIV
;
A
#
# COMPACT_ATOMS: atom_id res chain seq x y z
N MET A 1 12.16 -4.80 19.73
CA MET A 1 11.31 -4.36 18.61
C MET A 1 9.96 -5.02 18.78
N THR A 2 8.98 -4.29 19.29
CA THR A 2 7.61 -4.77 19.37
C THR A 2 7.10 -4.90 17.94
N LEU A 3 6.79 -6.12 17.51
CA LEU A 3 5.98 -6.33 16.32
C LEU A 3 4.72 -5.48 16.49
N HIS A 4 4.41 -4.61 15.53
CA HIS A 4 3.14 -3.87 15.52
C HIS A 4 2.01 -4.89 15.68
N HIS A 5 1.32 -4.83 16.82
CA HIS A 5 0.20 -5.73 17.10
C HIS A 5 -0.97 -5.32 16.21
N ILE A 6 -1.38 -6.22 15.32
CA ILE A 6 -2.56 -6.03 14.47
C ILE A 6 -3.72 -6.74 15.17
N ALA A 7 -4.71 -5.96 15.60
CA ALA A 7 -5.90 -6.51 16.23
C ALA A 7 -6.61 -7.49 15.28
N ASN A 8 -7.14 -8.59 15.81
CA ASN A 8 -7.88 -9.62 15.07
C ASN A 8 -7.07 -10.39 14.00
N ARG A 9 -5.75 -10.18 13.89
CA ARG A 9 -4.92 -11.00 13.00
C ARG A 9 -4.84 -12.44 13.50
N THR A 10 -5.05 -13.40 12.59
CA THR A 10 -4.93 -14.83 12.85
C THR A 10 -3.59 -15.40 12.38
N LYS A 11 -2.92 -14.74 11.43
CA LYS A 11 -1.60 -15.16 10.93
C LYS A 11 -0.46 -14.86 11.90
N LYS A 12 0.45 -15.83 12.07
CA LYS A 12 1.59 -15.77 13.01
C LYS A 12 2.60 -14.66 12.70
N LEU A 13 2.89 -14.43 11.42
CA LEU A 13 3.88 -13.45 10.99
C LEU A 13 3.18 -12.12 10.64
N PRO A 14 3.84 -10.97 10.86
CA PRO A 14 3.33 -9.70 10.36
C PRO A 14 3.29 -9.71 8.83
N PRO A 15 2.47 -8.84 8.20
CA PRO A 15 2.51 -8.67 6.75
C PRO A 15 3.89 -8.18 6.29
N LEU A 16 4.31 -8.62 5.11
CA LEU A 16 5.46 -8.07 4.43
C LEU A 16 5.11 -6.68 3.89
N ARG A 17 5.90 -5.67 4.24
CA ARG A 17 5.73 -4.29 3.74
C ARG A 17 6.71 -4.02 2.61
N VAL A 18 6.22 -3.68 1.42
CA VAL A 18 7.05 -3.51 0.21
C VAL A 18 6.90 -2.09 -0.35
N GLY A 19 7.97 -1.28 -0.23
CA GLY A 19 8.01 0.04 -0.85
C GLY A 19 8.46 -0.01 -2.31
N ILE A 20 7.67 0.57 -3.23
CA ILE A 20 8.03 0.74 -4.64
C ILE A 20 8.45 2.19 -4.90
N GLY A 21 9.76 2.43 -4.97
CA GLY A 21 10.35 3.75 -5.22
C GLY A 21 10.97 3.90 -6.61
N GLY A 22 11.14 5.14 -7.08
CA GLY A 22 11.75 5.45 -8.38
C GLY A 22 11.32 6.80 -8.98
N PRO A 23 12.01 7.28 -10.02
CA PRO A 23 11.71 8.57 -10.67
C PRO A 23 10.27 8.68 -11.20
N VAL A 24 9.79 9.90 -11.42
CA VAL A 24 8.51 10.13 -12.11
C VAL A 24 8.57 9.51 -13.51
N GLY A 25 7.51 8.79 -13.90
CA GLY A 25 7.42 8.11 -15.20
C GLY A 25 8.16 6.76 -15.31
N SER A 26 8.82 6.26 -14.27
CA SER A 26 9.57 5.00 -14.33
C SER A 26 8.71 3.71 -14.31
N GLY A 27 7.38 3.83 -14.39
CA GLY A 27 6.47 2.68 -14.41
C GLY A 27 6.14 2.05 -13.05
N LYS A 28 6.33 2.75 -11.93
CA LYS A 28 6.04 2.22 -10.58
C LYS A 28 4.61 1.69 -10.43
N THR A 29 3.62 2.47 -10.87
CA THR A 29 2.20 2.10 -10.80
C THR A 29 1.90 0.88 -11.68
N THR A 30 2.53 0.79 -12.87
CA THR A 30 2.43 -0.38 -13.74
C THR A 30 3.03 -1.62 -13.10
N LEU A 31 4.18 -1.49 -12.42
CA LEU A 31 4.79 -2.59 -11.68
C LEU A 31 3.87 -3.07 -10.54
N LEU A 32 3.31 -2.14 -9.75
CA LEU A 32 2.36 -2.45 -8.69
C LEU A 32 1.15 -3.23 -9.23
N GLU A 33 0.55 -2.75 -10.32
CA GLU A 33 -0.58 -3.41 -10.97
C GLU A 33 -0.25 -4.86 -11.36
N MET A 34 0.88 -5.06 -12.06
CA MET A 34 1.28 -6.37 -12.55
C MET A 34 1.57 -7.35 -11.41
N LEU A 35 2.22 -6.88 -10.34
CA LEU A 35 2.46 -7.68 -9.14
C LEU A 35 1.14 -8.09 -8.48
N CYS A 36 0.21 -7.14 -8.28
CA CYS A 36 -1.10 -7.44 -7.71
C CYS A 36 -1.85 -8.48 -8.55
N LYS A 37 -1.92 -8.30 -9.87
CA LYS A 37 -2.60 -9.25 -10.78
C LYS A 37 -1.98 -10.65 -10.73
N ALA A 38 -0.66 -10.74 -10.65
CA ALA A 38 0.04 -12.02 -10.62
C ALA A 38 -0.06 -12.75 -9.26
N MET A 39 -0.30 -12.01 -8.17
CA MET A 39 -0.13 -12.53 -6.80
C MET A 39 -1.42 -12.61 -6.00
N ARG A 40 -2.45 -11.83 -6.33
CA ARG A 40 -3.69 -11.71 -5.54
C ARG A 40 -4.49 -13.00 -5.36
N ASP A 41 -4.31 -13.97 -6.26
CA ASP A 41 -5.00 -15.27 -6.16
C ASP A 41 -4.34 -16.20 -5.13
N LYS A 42 -3.11 -15.87 -4.71
CA LYS A 42 -2.30 -16.68 -3.77
C LYS A 42 -2.05 -15.97 -2.44
N TYR A 43 -1.99 -14.64 -2.44
CA TYR A 43 -1.70 -13.84 -1.26
C TYR A 43 -2.82 -12.83 -1.02
N ASP A 44 -3.11 -12.56 0.26
CA ASP A 44 -3.98 -11.44 0.64
C ASP A 44 -3.17 -10.14 0.56
N ILE A 45 -3.53 -9.24 -0.37
CA ILE A 45 -2.77 -8.03 -0.67
C ILE A 45 -3.64 -6.80 -0.41
N VAL A 46 -3.03 -5.80 0.20
CA VAL A 46 -3.51 -4.42 0.23
C VAL A 46 -2.42 -3.51 -0.34
N ALA A 47 -2.78 -2.36 -0.89
CA ALA A 47 -1.82 -1.45 -1.51
C ALA A 47 -2.08 0.01 -1.13
N ASN A 48 -1.00 0.72 -0.81
CA ASN A 48 -1.03 2.15 -0.54
C ASN A 48 -0.33 2.91 -1.66
N THR A 49 -0.99 3.92 -2.23
CA THR A 49 -0.42 4.76 -3.30
C THR A 49 -0.17 6.17 -2.78
N ASN A 50 1.08 6.59 -2.74
CA ASN A 50 1.44 7.95 -2.35
C ASN A 50 1.20 8.89 -3.53
N ASP A 51 0.15 9.70 -3.44
CA ASP A 51 -0.13 10.77 -4.39
C ASP A 51 0.22 12.12 -3.74
N ILE A 52 0.63 13.06 -4.56
CA ILE A 52 1.15 14.36 -4.12
C ILE A 52 0.04 15.41 -4.20
N TYR A 53 -0.94 15.25 -5.11
CA TYR A 53 -1.93 16.30 -5.37
C TYR A 53 -3.34 15.83 -5.77
N THR A 54 -3.55 14.59 -6.21
CA THR A 54 -4.88 14.10 -6.59
C THR A 54 -5.12 12.67 -6.06
N LYS A 55 -6.32 12.11 -6.26
CA LYS A 55 -6.57 10.66 -6.00
C LYS A 55 -6.46 9.86 -7.31
N GLU A 56 -5.77 10.41 -8.30
CA GLU A 56 -5.74 9.88 -9.65
C GLU A 56 -4.89 8.61 -9.71
N ASP A 57 -3.83 8.51 -8.90
CA ASP A 57 -3.01 7.29 -8.80
C ASP A 57 -3.77 6.11 -8.17
N GLN A 58 -4.84 6.37 -7.42
CA GLN A 58 -5.74 5.33 -6.90
C GLN A 58 -6.68 4.81 -7.99
N ARG A 59 -7.01 5.64 -9.01
CA ARG A 59 -7.91 5.26 -10.11
C ARG A 59 -7.30 4.22 -11.03
N ILE A 60 -6.00 4.32 -11.34
CA ILE A 60 -5.35 3.42 -12.31
C ILE A 60 -5.44 1.94 -11.89
N PRO A 61 -4.97 1.53 -10.69
CA PRO A 61 -5.06 0.13 -10.26
C PRO A 61 -6.50 -0.31 -9.94
N THR A 62 -7.40 0.61 -9.58
CA THR A 62 -8.82 0.30 -9.38
C THR A 62 -9.53 0.02 -10.71
N VAL A 63 -9.30 0.86 -11.72
CA VAL A 63 -9.91 0.73 -13.06
C VAL A 63 -9.30 -0.43 -13.85
N SER A 64 -8.01 -0.70 -13.67
CA SER A 64 -7.35 -1.85 -14.32
C SER A 64 -7.69 -3.18 -13.66
N GLY A 65 -8.43 -3.15 -12.54
CA GLY A 65 -8.85 -4.32 -11.77
C GLY A 65 -7.66 -5.04 -11.16
N ALA A 66 -6.66 -4.32 -10.63
CA ALA A 66 -5.51 -4.90 -9.94
C ALA A 66 -5.94 -5.57 -8.63
N LEU A 67 -6.69 -4.84 -7.80
CA LEU A 67 -7.36 -5.30 -6.58
C LEU A 67 -8.78 -4.70 -6.54
N VAL A 68 -9.63 -5.19 -5.63
CA VAL A 68 -10.89 -4.49 -5.33
C VAL A 68 -10.60 -3.12 -4.72
N ALA A 69 -11.44 -2.13 -4.99
CA ALA A 69 -11.18 -0.73 -4.62
C ALA A 69 -10.90 -0.55 -3.12
N GLU A 70 -11.60 -1.32 -2.27
CA GLU A 70 -11.46 -1.30 -0.81
C GLU A 70 -10.04 -1.69 -0.34
N ARG A 71 -9.28 -2.41 -1.16
CA ARG A 71 -7.92 -2.86 -0.87
C ARG A 71 -6.83 -1.89 -1.35
N ILE A 72 -7.23 -0.75 -1.90
CA ILE A 72 -6.30 0.27 -2.40
C ILE A 72 -6.59 1.58 -1.67
N MET A 73 -5.60 2.15 -0.96
CA MET A 73 -5.72 3.43 -0.28
C MET A 73 -4.76 4.46 -0.87
N GLY A 74 -5.30 5.62 -1.25
CA GLY A 74 -4.51 6.80 -1.62
C GLY A 74 -4.01 7.53 -0.37
N VAL A 75 -2.73 7.88 -0.34
CA VAL A 75 -2.09 8.63 0.75
C VAL A 75 -1.59 9.96 0.21
N GLU A 76 -2.15 11.05 0.71
CA GLU A 76 -1.72 12.41 0.33
C GLU A 76 -0.47 12.77 1.12
N THR A 77 0.68 12.80 0.42
CA THR A 77 2.00 12.97 1.05
C THR A 77 2.53 14.41 1.04
N GLY A 78 1.83 15.33 0.39
CA GLY A 78 2.27 16.72 0.21
C GLY A 78 3.52 16.84 -0.67
N GLY A 79 4.06 18.05 -0.83
CA GLY A 79 5.04 18.37 -1.88
C GLY A 79 6.43 17.71 -1.80
N CYS A 80 6.79 17.03 -0.71
CA CYS A 80 8.10 16.38 -0.57
C CYS A 80 7.96 14.86 -0.40
N PRO A 81 7.87 14.08 -1.49
CA PRO A 81 7.59 12.64 -1.44
C PRO A 81 8.68 11.83 -0.72
N HIS A 82 9.92 12.33 -0.64
CA HIS A 82 11.00 11.66 0.09
C HIS A 82 10.78 11.70 1.60
N THR A 83 10.25 12.82 2.13
CA THR A 83 9.93 12.97 3.56
C THR A 83 8.92 11.93 4.00
N ALA A 84 7.85 11.76 3.23
CA ALA A 84 6.78 10.82 3.55
C ALA A 84 7.23 9.34 3.61
N ILE A 85 8.41 8.99 3.09
CA ILE A 85 8.92 7.60 3.06
C ILE A 85 10.25 7.43 3.79
N ARG A 86 10.90 8.51 4.26
CA ARG A 86 12.20 8.47 4.91
C ARG A 86 12.19 9.24 6.22
N GLU A 87 12.12 10.57 6.15
CA GLU A 87 12.29 11.42 7.32
C GLU A 87 11.08 11.40 8.25
N ASP A 88 9.87 11.32 7.69
CA ASP A 88 8.61 11.21 8.43
C ASP A 88 7.64 10.29 7.69
N ALA A 89 7.69 9.00 8.04
CA ALA A 89 6.79 7.99 7.48
C ALA A 89 5.45 7.87 8.21
N SER A 90 5.14 8.78 9.16
CA SER A 90 3.97 8.67 10.04
C SER A 90 2.66 8.48 9.27
N ILE A 91 2.45 9.25 8.21
CA ILE A 91 1.24 9.18 7.37
C ILE A 91 1.11 7.81 6.69
N ASN A 92 2.22 7.24 6.20
CA ASN A 92 2.21 5.92 5.59
C ASN A 92 2.02 4.80 6.62
N LEU A 93 2.58 4.96 7.81
CA LEU A 93 2.36 4.01 8.92
C LEU A 93 0.90 4.04 9.38
N GLU A 94 0.29 5.22 9.47
CA GLU A 94 -1.13 5.36 9.79
C GLU A 94 -2.01 4.74 8.70
N ALA A 95 -1.69 4.95 7.42
CA ALA A 95 -2.39 4.30 6.32
C ALA A 95 -2.30 2.77 6.39
N ASN A 96 -1.12 2.22 6.70
CA ASN A 96 -0.95 0.79 6.93
C ASN A 96 -1.83 0.31 8.08
N ASP A 97 -1.83 1.02 9.21
CA ASP A 97 -2.61 0.64 10.39
C ASP A 97 -4.12 0.65 10.09
N ARG A 98 -4.62 1.64 9.35
CA ARG A 98 -6.02 1.69 8.89
C ARG A 98 -6.36 0.49 8.00
N MET A 99 -5.56 0.22 6.98
CA MET A 99 -5.78 -0.94 6.10
C MET A 99 -5.75 -2.26 6.87
N LEU A 100 -4.90 -2.39 7.89
CA LEU A 100 -4.78 -3.61 8.69
C LEU A 100 -5.87 -3.73 9.76
N VAL A 101 -6.66 -2.69 10.04
CA VAL A 101 -7.92 -2.83 10.79
C VAL A 101 -8.97 -3.54 9.95
N ASP A 102 -9.10 -3.15 8.68
CA ASP A 102 -10.10 -3.72 7.76
C ASP A 102 -9.66 -5.09 7.20
N PHE A 103 -8.36 -5.27 6.97
CA PHE A 103 -7.75 -6.48 6.40
C PHE A 103 -6.66 -7.04 7.34
N PRO A 104 -7.03 -7.52 8.54
CA PRO A 104 -6.06 -7.90 9.57
C PRO A 104 -5.15 -9.07 9.19
N ASP A 105 -5.58 -9.90 8.23
CA ASP A 105 -4.85 -11.06 7.73
C ASP A 105 -4.16 -10.84 6.38
N ALA A 106 -4.00 -9.58 5.94
CA ALA A 106 -3.17 -9.27 4.78
C ALA A 106 -1.78 -9.91 4.91
N ASP A 107 -1.29 -10.52 3.83
CA ASP A 107 0.06 -11.06 3.71
C ASP A 107 1.05 -9.98 3.29
N ILE A 108 0.60 -9.05 2.44
CA ILE A 108 1.45 -8.03 1.81
C ILE A 108 0.75 -6.67 1.88
N VAL A 109 1.54 -5.66 2.23
CA VAL A 109 1.21 -4.22 2.19
C VAL A 109 2.19 -3.49 1.29
#